data_AF-A0A939X292-F1
#
_entry.id   AF-A0A939X292-F1
#
_cell.length_a   1.000
_cell.length_b   1.000
_cell.length_c   1.000
_cell.angle_alpha   90.00
_cell.angle_beta   90.00
_cell.angle_gamma   90.00
#
_symmetry.space_group_name_H-M   'P 1'
#
loop_
_entity.id
_entity.type
_entity.pdbx_description
1 polymer ?
#
loop_
_entity_poly.entity_id
_entity_poly.type
_entity_poly.pdbx_seq_one_letter_code
_entity_poly.pdbx_strand_id
1 'polypeptide(L)'
;MNEETTIDAEQAAGTMQSDASADSAKKPESVIQHKCPGCGAPLFYSPDDKAVVCEYCGGTFALSELKDTEAETEKQFDWGEYKKKLSGEKLKGTLTYECGSCGAVIETPKITMATICPYCSNNIVLKNSATGGLKPNLIIPFAITKDKVKSILREVAWSKKLLPFNYFNSCKIGDIQGIYVPYWLFSSKIAGSVTIHGEKSKTSYSTSSYTTRTSVYALKRSGSLEISRLPVDASVKIDNEMMDSIEPFDYSKITEFDSKYLAGFLADRFDSPPDAELPRAQQFMMSVAESKFDGTAPGYTSTCITGNNLNLVNPGVEYALFPVYLVNCEFEGKTYRYAINGQTGKFVGDFPVSAKKKRFLTALSFMIPFSILYGILLFIQIFF
;
A
#
# COMPACT_ATOMS: atom_id res chain seq x y z
N MET A 1 -68.66 5.84 17.92
CA MET A 1 -67.90 4.74 17.30
C MET A 1 -66.57 5.34 16.88
N ASN A 2 -65.57 5.11 17.72
CA ASN A 2 -64.11 5.00 17.51
C ASN A 2 -63.46 5.91 16.44
N GLU A 3 -62.33 6.59 16.66
CA GLU A 3 -61.26 6.41 17.64
C GLU A 3 -60.40 7.68 17.59
N GLU A 4 -60.05 8.21 18.77
CA GLU A 4 -58.97 9.18 18.96
C GLU A 4 -57.63 8.42 19.02
N THR A 5 -56.59 8.95 18.39
CA THR A 5 -55.20 8.64 18.79
C THR A 5 -54.46 9.95 18.98
N THR A 6 -54.28 10.28 20.26
CA THR A 6 -53.48 11.38 20.79
C THR A 6 -52.00 11.11 20.58
N ILE A 7 -51.27 12.18 20.26
CA ILE A 7 -49.82 12.25 20.19
C ILE A 7 -49.35 12.73 21.57
N ASP A 8 -48.71 11.86 22.35
CA ASP A 8 -48.03 12.25 23.59
C ASP A 8 -46.52 12.20 23.40
N ALA A 9 -45.92 13.37 23.60
CA ALA A 9 -44.49 13.62 23.60
C ALA A 9 -44.01 13.77 25.04
N GLU A 10 -43.51 12.71 25.66
CA GLU A 10 -42.56 12.83 26.79
C GLU A 10 -41.98 11.45 27.15
N GLN A 11 -40.69 11.24 26.88
CA GLN A 11 -39.75 10.49 27.72
C GLN A 11 -38.36 10.45 27.05
N ALA A 12 -37.68 11.59 27.12
CA ALA A 12 -36.23 11.67 26.91
C ALA A 12 -35.52 11.50 28.27
N ALA A 13 -35.23 10.26 28.63
CA ALA A 13 -34.29 9.92 29.72
C ALA A 13 -33.76 8.49 29.52
N GLY A 14 -33.08 8.27 28.38
CA GLY A 14 -32.32 7.05 28.15
C GLY A 14 -31.07 7.05 29.02
N THR A 15 -31.11 6.24 30.07
CA THR A 15 -30.00 5.95 30.98
C THR A 15 -28.82 5.42 30.16
N MET A 16 -27.67 6.11 30.23
CA MET A 16 -26.40 5.59 29.72
C MET A 16 -26.01 4.40 30.58
N GLN A 17 -26.43 3.20 30.18
CA GLN A 17 -25.92 1.96 30.74
C GLN A 17 -24.51 1.76 30.19
N SER A 18 -23.54 2.02 31.06
CA SER A 18 -22.15 1.62 30.88
C SER A 18 -22.09 0.10 30.85
N ASP A 19 -22.09 -0.48 29.66
CA ASP A 19 -21.76 -1.88 29.44
C ASP A 19 -20.25 -2.09 29.60
N ALA A 20 -19.77 -1.97 30.83
CA ALA A 20 -18.55 -2.61 31.29
C ALA A 20 -18.86 -4.10 31.51
N SER A 21 -18.93 -4.86 30.41
CA SER A 21 -19.14 -6.30 30.47
C SER A 21 -17.81 -7.05 30.45
N ALA A 22 -17.45 -7.57 31.63
CA ALA A 22 -16.72 -8.81 31.87
C ALA A 22 -15.37 -9.01 31.14
N ASP A 23 -14.33 -8.52 31.80
CA ASP A 23 -12.93 -8.91 31.64
C ASP A 23 -12.77 -10.40 32.05
N SER A 24 -12.94 -11.29 31.08
CA SER A 24 -12.54 -12.69 31.23
C SER A 24 -11.05 -12.76 30.94
N ALA A 25 -10.25 -13.13 31.95
CA ALA A 25 -8.81 -13.27 31.85
C ALA A 25 -8.45 -14.20 30.67
N LYS A 26 -8.15 -13.58 29.53
CA LYS A 26 -7.82 -14.28 28.29
C LYS A 26 -6.43 -14.85 28.44
N LYS A 27 -6.31 -16.17 28.30
CA LYS A 27 -5.03 -16.88 28.26
C LYS A 27 -4.09 -16.19 27.25
N PRO A 28 -2.82 -15.95 27.60
CA PRO A 28 -1.88 -15.30 26.69
C PRO A 28 -1.71 -16.13 25.43
N GLU A 29 -1.64 -15.42 24.32
CA GLU A 29 -1.52 -15.98 22.99
C GLU A 29 -0.15 -16.65 22.79
N SER A 30 -0.13 -17.71 22.00
CA SER A 30 1.09 -18.44 21.70
C SER A 30 1.95 -17.68 20.67
N VAL A 31 3.27 -17.67 20.91
CA VAL A 31 4.24 -16.91 20.10
C VAL A 31 5.30 -17.84 19.51
N ILE A 32 5.75 -17.51 18.30
CA ILE A 32 6.94 -18.06 17.67
C ILE A 32 8.08 -17.07 17.87
N GLN A 33 9.23 -17.55 18.31
CA GLN A 33 10.43 -16.74 18.52
C GLN A 33 11.62 -17.40 17.80
N HIS A 34 12.19 -16.67 16.84
CA HIS A 34 13.38 -17.10 16.11
C HIS A 34 14.63 -16.76 16.94
N LYS A 35 15.16 -17.74 17.66
CA LYS A 35 16.34 -17.60 18.53
C LYS A 35 17.60 -18.15 17.87
N CYS A 36 18.73 -17.48 18.09
CA CYS A 36 20.04 -17.89 17.58
C CYS A 36 20.46 -19.23 18.22
N PRO A 37 20.79 -20.27 17.42
CA PRO A 37 21.26 -21.55 17.95
C PRO A 37 22.56 -21.46 18.77
N GLY A 38 23.41 -20.46 18.48
CA GLY A 38 24.71 -20.31 19.13
C GLY A 38 24.68 -19.59 20.48
N CYS A 39 23.80 -18.60 20.66
CA CYS A 39 23.77 -17.78 21.87
C CYS A 39 22.36 -17.49 22.43
N GLY A 40 21.29 -17.92 21.78
CA GLY A 40 19.91 -17.70 22.21
C GLY A 40 19.36 -16.28 21.99
N ALA A 41 20.16 -15.36 21.46
CA ALA A 41 19.75 -13.98 21.14
C ALA A 41 18.74 -13.93 19.97
N PRO A 42 17.94 -12.85 19.83
CA PRO A 42 17.04 -12.67 18.70
C PRO A 42 17.79 -12.69 17.36
N LEU A 43 17.16 -13.29 16.36
CA LEU A 43 17.60 -13.25 14.96
C LEU A 43 16.83 -12.18 14.18
N PHE A 44 17.50 -11.54 13.24
CA PHE A 44 16.93 -10.51 12.36
C PHE A 44 17.14 -10.91 10.90
N TYR A 45 16.13 -10.74 10.06
CA TYR A 45 16.29 -10.95 8.62
C TYR A 45 17.12 -9.81 8.02
N SER A 46 18.23 -10.17 7.35
CA SER A 46 19.11 -9.27 6.62
C SER A 46 18.75 -9.29 5.14
N PRO A 47 18.24 -8.17 4.58
CA PRO A 47 18.00 -8.03 3.15
C PRO A 47 19.24 -8.23 2.28
N ASP A 48 20.42 -7.83 2.78
CA ASP A 48 21.68 -7.90 2.04
C ASP A 48 22.17 -9.35 1.93
N ASP A 49 22.11 -10.10 3.02
CA ASP A 49 22.57 -11.50 3.07
C ASP A 49 21.50 -12.50 2.62
N LYS A 50 20.23 -12.07 2.53
CA LYS A 50 19.04 -12.93 2.33
C LYS A 50 19.00 -14.09 3.31
N ALA A 51 19.44 -13.80 4.53
CA ALA A 51 19.65 -14.75 5.61
C ALA A 51 19.19 -14.09 6.91
N VAL A 52 19.13 -14.86 7.99
CA VAL A 52 18.94 -14.26 9.32
C VAL A 52 20.26 -14.17 10.06
N VAL A 53 20.47 -13.01 10.66
CA VAL A 53 21.72 -12.63 11.32
C VAL A 53 21.45 -12.42 12.80
N CYS A 54 22.37 -12.88 13.62
CA CYS A 54 22.41 -12.59 15.04
C CYS A 54 23.33 -11.38 15.28
N GLU A 55 22.76 -10.25 15.66
CA GLU A 55 23.53 -9.03 15.96
C GLU A 55 24.40 -9.17 17.23
N TYR A 56 24.13 -10.16 18.09
CA TYR A 56 24.89 -10.38 19.32
C TYR A 56 26.20 -11.14 19.09
N CYS A 57 26.14 -12.31 18.43
CA CYS A 57 27.32 -13.15 18.20
C CYS A 57 27.87 -13.06 16.77
N GLY A 58 27.22 -12.31 15.87
CA GLY A 58 27.61 -12.17 14.47
C GLY A 58 27.34 -13.40 13.60
N GLY A 59 26.57 -14.38 14.09
CA GLY A 59 26.24 -15.59 13.34
C GLY A 59 25.24 -15.30 12.22
N THR A 60 25.50 -15.83 11.03
CA THR A 60 24.60 -15.76 9.87
C THR A 60 24.10 -17.17 9.55
N PHE A 61 22.78 -17.33 9.43
CA PHE A 61 22.13 -18.61 9.21
C PHE A 61 21.23 -18.54 7.98
N ALA A 62 21.31 -19.54 7.10
CA ALA A 62 20.40 -19.62 5.98
C ALA A 62 18.97 -19.88 6.48
N LEU A 63 17.96 -19.36 5.78
CA LEU A 63 16.54 -19.58 6.12
C LEU A 63 16.21 -21.08 6.23
N SER A 64 16.78 -21.92 5.37
CA SER A 64 16.57 -23.37 5.36
C SER A 64 17.21 -24.12 6.54
N GLU A 65 18.20 -23.54 7.19
CA GLU A 65 18.93 -24.18 8.31
C GLU A 65 18.19 -24.02 9.64
N LEU A 66 17.32 -23.02 9.73
CA LEU A 66 16.49 -22.80 10.90
C LEU A 66 15.21 -23.61 10.78
N LYS A 67 15.14 -24.64 11.61
CA LYS A 67 13.90 -25.37 11.84
C LYS A 67 12.97 -24.45 12.60
N ASP A 68 11.84 -24.11 11.98
CA ASP A 68 10.70 -23.60 12.73
C ASP A 68 10.32 -24.70 13.71
N THR A 69 10.56 -24.49 15.01
CA THR A 69 10.36 -25.53 16.03
C THR A 69 8.91 -26.01 16.13
N GLU A 70 7.96 -25.37 15.44
CA GLU A 70 6.53 -25.64 15.50
C GLU A 70 5.82 -25.40 14.15
N ALA A 71 6.48 -25.69 13.02
CA ALA A 71 5.80 -25.73 11.73
C ALA A 71 5.01 -27.04 11.60
N GLU A 72 3.80 -27.08 12.13
CA GLU A 72 2.82 -28.07 11.70
C GLU A 72 2.61 -27.89 10.19
N THR A 73 2.75 -28.99 9.44
CA THR A 73 2.40 -29.08 8.03
C THR A 73 0.89 -28.85 7.85
N GLU A 74 0.47 -27.60 7.89
CA GLU A 74 -0.91 -27.22 7.60
C GLU A 74 -1.07 -26.91 6.11
N LYS A 75 -2.21 -27.36 5.58
CA LYS A 75 -2.56 -27.28 4.16
C LYS A 75 -2.58 -25.83 3.67
N GLN A 76 -2.22 -25.69 2.40
CA GLN A 76 -2.34 -24.49 1.58
C GLN A 76 -3.69 -23.78 1.81
N PHE A 77 -3.64 -22.46 2.00
CA PHE A 77 -4.81 -21.61 2.21
C PHE A 77 -5.81 -21.79 1.05
N ASP A 78 -6.99 -22.34 1.36
CA ASP A 78 -8.12 -22.50 0.44
C ASP A 78 -9.17 -21.42 0.74
N TRP A 79 -9.37 -20.53 -0.24
CA TRP A 79 -10.35 -19.45 -0.19
C TRP A 79 -11.80 -19.95 0.03
N GLY A 80 -12.14 -21.13 -0.49
CA GLY A 80 -13.45 -21.76 -0.28
C GLY A 80 -13.67 -22.23 1.16
N GLU A 81 -12.59 -22.60 1.86
CA GLU A 81 -12.62 -22.97 3.28
C GLU A 81 -12.57 -21.72 4.19
N TYR A 82 -11.86 -20.67 3.76
CA TYR A 82 -11.81 -19.35 4.40
C TYR A 82 -13.19 -18.70 4.53
N LYS A 83 -14.01 -18.71 3.46
CA LYS A 83 -15.40 -18.19 3.50
C LYS A 83 -16.27 -18.86 4.57
N LYS A 84 -15.99 -20.12 4.90
CA LYS A 84 -16.67 -20.87 5.96
C LYS A 84 -16.12 -20.60 7.37
N LYS A 85 -14.84 -20.25 7.50
CA LYS A 85 -14.15 -20.06 8.80
C LYS A 85 -14.19 -18.61 9.31
N LEU A 86 -14.20 -17.60 8.44
CA LEU A 86 -14.23 -16.19 8.87
C LEU A 86 -15.62 -15.66 9.24
N SER A 87 -16.68 -16.44 9.04
CA SER A 87 -18.07 -16.09 9.34
C SER A 87 -18.36 -16.03 10.85
N GLY A 88 -17.43 -15.51 11.66
CA GLY A 88 -17.52 -15.44 13.11
C GLY A 88 -16.38 -14.75 13.85
N GLU A 89 -15.22 -14.47 13.21
CA GLU A 89 -14.09 -13.83 13.90
C GLU A 89 -14.21 -12.30 13.89
N LYS A 90 -14.30 -11.70 15.08
CA LYS A 90 -14.20 -10.24 15.23
C LYS A 90 -12.73 -9.81 15.03
N LEU A 91 -12.45 -9.21 13.88
CA LEU A 91 -11.19 -8.51 13.53
C LEU A 91 -10.83 -7.37 14.50
N LYS A 92 -11.81 -6.89 15.28
CA LYS A 92 -11.64 -5.82 16.26
C LYS A 92 -11.37 -6.35 17.68
N GLY A 93 -10.57 -5.56 18.41
CA GLY A 93 -10.21 -5.79 19.81
C GLY A 93 -8.72 -6.03 20.00
N THR A 94 -8.36 -6.36 21.23
CA THR A 94 -6.99 -6.65 21.64
C THR A 94 -6.82 -8.14 21.98
N LEU A 95 -5.57 -8.57 21.94
CA LEU A 95 -5.10 -9.83 22.48
C LEU A 95 -3.87 -9.55 23.33
N THR A 96 -3.58 -10.47 24.24
CA THR A 96 -2.42 -10.40 25.10
C THR A 96 -1.50 -11.56 24.78
N TYR A 97 -0.19 -11.34 24.71
CA TYR A 97 0.80 -12.40 24.55
C TYR A 97 1.88 -12.32 25.62
N GLU A 98 2.54 -13.44 25.88
CA GLU A 98 3.68 -13.51 26.80
C GLU A 98 4.98 -13.62 26.02
N CYS A 99 5.94 -12.75 26.31
CA CYS A 99 7.26 -12.81 25.71
C CYS A 99 8.06 -13.96 26.32
N GLY A 100 8.23 -15.07 25.60
CA GLY A 100 9.10 -16.21 25.99
C GLY A 100 10.62 -15.92 26.13
N SER A 101 11.02 -14.65 26.15
CA SER A 101 12.42 -14.24 26.44
C SER A 101 12.53 -13.43 27.74
N CYS A 102 11.61 -12.49 28.01
CA CYS A 102 11.64 -11.69 29.25
C CYS A 102 10.45 -11.92 30.20
N GLY A 103 9.47 -12.74 29.83
CA GLY A 103 8.26 -13.00 30.61
C GLY A 103 7.24 -11.86 30.63
N ALA A 104 7.48 -10.77 29.90
CA ALA A 104 6.54 -9.65 29.85
C ALA A 104 5.24 -10.05 29.16
N VAL A 105 4.12 -9.66 29.77
CA VAL A 105 2.76 -9.86 29.24
C VAL A 105 2.34 -8.54 28.58
N ILE A 106 2.09 -8.58 27.26
CA ILE A 106 1.90 -7.39 26.44
C ILE A 106 0.56 -7.48 25.71
N GLU A 107 -0.23 -6.40 25.81
CA GLU A 107 -1.47 -6.24 25.05
C GLU A 107 -1.17 -5.64 23.67
N THR A 108 -1.78 -6.21 22.63
CA THR A 108 -1.64 -5.76 21.24
C THR A 108 -2.97 -5.86 20.50
N PRO A 109 -3.14 -5.12 19.38
CA PRO A 109 -4.28 -5.33 18.50
C PRO A 109 -4.37 -6.78 18.02
N LYS A 110 -5.58 -7.32 17.89
CA LYS A 110 -5.77 -8.69 17.38
C LYS A 110 -5.21 -8.93 15.99
N ILE A 111 -5.11 -7.87 15.19
CA ILE A 111 -4.60 -7.97 13.84
C ILE A 111 -3.08 -8.06 13.79
N THR A 112 -2.37 -7.81 14.90
CA THR A 112 -0.92 -7.90 14.90
C THR A 112 -0.47 -9.34 14.64
N MET A 113 0.50 -9.48 13.75
CA MET A 113 1.05 -10.75 13.29
C MET A 113 2.52 -10.87 13.66
N ALA A 114 3.30 -9.80 13.48
CA ALA A 114 4.67 -9.71 13.94
C ALA A 114 4.93 -8.38 14.64
N THR A 115 5.65 -8.43 15.75
CA THR A 115 5.98 -7.26 16.56
C THR A 115 7.33 -7.44 17.26
N ILE A 116 7.84 -6.35 17.82
CA ILE A 116 9.07 -6.33 18.60
C ILE A 116 8.69 -6.09 20.06
N CYS A 117 9.18 -6.93 20.97
CA CYS A 117 8.93 -6.76 22.39
C CYS A 117 9.53 -5.43 22.89
N PRO A 118 8.73 -4.51 23.45
CA PRO A 118 9.21 -3.19 23.90
C PRO A 118 10.18 -3.28 25.10
N TYR A 119 10.22 -4.42 25.81
CA TYR A 119 11.05 -4.59 27.00
C TYR A 119 12.43 -5.20 26.73
N CYS A 120 12.53 -6.13 25.77
CA CYS A 120 13.78 -6.85 25.49
C CYS A 120 14.17 -6.86 24.01
N SER A 121 13.42 -6.16 23.15
CA SER A 121 13.64 -6.09 21.70
C SER A 121 13.65 -7.44 20.98
N ASN A 122 13.08 -8.49 21.60
CA ASN A 122 12.94 -9.79 20.97
C ASN A 122 11.87 -9.74 19.88
N ASN A 123 12.10 -10.43 18.77
CA ASN A 123 11.15 -10.55 17.67
C ASN A 123 10.06 -11.57 18.02
N ILE A 124 8.80 -11.17 17.90
CA ILE A 124 7.62 -11.95 18.26
C ILE A 124 6.75 -12.12 17.03
N VAL A 125 6.44 -13.37 16.67
CA VAL A 125 5.40 -13.69 15.68
C VAL A 125 4.25 -14.37 16.42
N LEU A 126 3.03 -13.85 16.29
CA LEU A 126 1.84 -14.36 16.95
C LEU A 126 1.28 -15.55 16.15
N LYS A 127 1.21 -16.74 16.75
CA LYS A 127 0.81 -17.97 16.04
C LYS A 127 -0.57 -17.85 15.42
N ASN A 128 -1.57 -17.43 16.20
CA ASN A 128 -2.96 -17.33 15.72
C ASN A 128 -3.16 -16.39 14.54
N SER A 129 -2.23 -15.45 14.30
CA SER A 129 -2.25 -14.58 13.12
C SER A 129 -1.43 -15.13 11.94
N ALA A 130 -0.58 -16.13 12.17
CA ALA A 130 0.35 -16.70 11.20
C ALA A 130 0.10 -18.19 10.87
N THR A 131 -0.93 -18.82 11.47
CA THR A 131 -1.29 -20.23 11.25
C THR A 131 -2.73 -20.39 10.71
N GLY A 132 -3.04 -21.58 10.19
CA GLY A 132 -4.35 -21.91 9.64
C GLY A 132 -4.80 -21.04 8.46
N GLY A 133 -6.12 -20.84 8.34
CA GLY A 133 -6.74 -20.03 7.29
C GLY A 133 -6.49 -18.52 7.41
N LEU A 134 -5.53 -18.09 8.22
CA LEU A 134 -5.13 -16.68 8.39
C LEU A 134 -3.67 -16.46 7.94
N LYS A 135 -2.93 -17.54 7.66
CA LYS A 135 -1.57 -17.52 7.14
C LYS A 135 -1.54 -16.93 5.72
N PRO A 136 -0.64 -15.96 5.43
CA PRO A 136 -0.41 -15.50 4.06
C PRO A 136 0.02 -16.64 3.13
N ASN A 137 -0.38 -16.57 1.86
CA ASN A 137 0.13 -17.47 0.83
C ASN A 137 1.58 -17.09 0.46
N LEU A 138 1.81 -15.79 0.34
CA LEU A 138 2.96 -15.24 -0.35
C LEU A 138 3.60 -14.09 0.45
N ILE A 139 4.87 -13.84 0.19
CA ILE A 139 5.61 -12.70 0.75
C ILE A 139 6.62 -12.20 -0.27
N ILE A 140 6.82 -10.88 -0.31
CA ILE A 140 7.96 -10.28 -1.01
C ILE A 140 9.00 -9.90 0.06
N PRO A 141 10.17 -10.54 0.13
CA PRO A 141 11.16 -10.20 1.13
C PRO A 141 11.67 -8.77 0.98
N PHE A 142 11.99 -8.11 2.10
CA PHE A 142 12.76 -6.86 2.08
C PHE A 142 14.07 -7.06 1.30
N ALA A 143 14.41 -6.11 0.43
CA ALA A 143 15.66 -6.09 -0.33
C ALA A 143 16.52 -4.84 -0.03
N ILE A 144 15.98 -3.90 0.74
CA ILE A 144 16.65 -2.65 1.13
C ILE A 144 16.75 -2.63 2.65
N THR A 145 17.89 -2.22 3.18
CA THR A 145 18.12 -2.08 4.62
C THR A 145 17.64 -0.72 5.16
N LYS A 146 17.42 -0.64 6.48
CA LYS A 146 17.02 0.61 7.16
C LYS A 146 18.04 1.74 6.97
N ASP A 147 19.32 1.43 6.81
CA ASP A 147 20.34 2.47 6.57
C ASP A 147 20.32 3.02 5.15
N LYS A 148 20.03 2.16 4.16
CA LYS A 148 19.81 2.60 2.78
C LYS A 148 18.53 3.44 2.62
N VAL A 149 17.53 3.23 3.48
CA VAL A 149 16.36 4.11 3.55
C VAL A 149 16.75 5.55 3.92
N LYS A 150 17.67 5.74 4.87
CA LYS A 150 18.17 7.07 5.26
C LYS A 150 18.87 7.78 4.10
N SER A 151 19.65 7.05 3.29
CA SER A 151 20.32 7.64 2.13
C SER A 151 19.32 8.04 1.05
N ILE A 152 18.34 7.19 0.73
CA ILE A 152 17.25 7.50 -0.22
C ILE A 152 16.50 8.76 0.22
N LEU A 153 16.11 8.85 1.49
CA LEU A 153 15.41 10.02 2.02
C LEU A 153 16.24 11.30 1.83
N ARG A 154 17.54 11.24 2.13
CA ARG A 154 18.47 12.37 1.98
C ARG A 154 18.62 12.81 0.53
N GLU A 155 18.81 11.85 -0.38
CA GLU A 155 18.96 12.11 -1.83
C GLU A 155 17.70 12.76 -2.42
N VAL A 156 16.52 12.19 -2.14
CA VAL A 156 15.25 12.71 -2.65
C VAL A 156 15.03 14.13 -2.17
N ALA A 157 15.27 14.41 -0.89
CA ALA A 157 15.06 15.72 -0.33
C ALA A 157 16.08 16.77 -0.83
N TRP A 158 17.33 16.39 -1.06
CA TRP A 158 18.32 17.28 -1.70
C TRP A 158 17.93 17.67 -3.13
N SER A 159 17.18 16.83 -3.84
CA SER A 159 16.63 17.18 -5.16
C SER A 159 15.54 18.26 -5.10
N LYS A 160 14.93 18.50 -3.93
CA LYS A 160 13.78 19.43 -3.78
C LYS A 160 14.26 20.86 -3.56
N LYS A 161 14.22 21.67 -4.64
CA LYS A 161 14.61 23.09 -4.63
C LYS A 161 13.87 23.94 -3.56
N LEU A 162 12.60 23.64 -3.31
CA LEU A 162 11.74 24.40 -2.39
C LEU A 162 11.84 23.97 -0.93
N LEU A 163 12.61 22.93 -0.60
CA LEU A 163 12.76 22.43 0.77
C LEU A 163 13.47 23.48 1.66
N PRO A 164 13.01 23.73 2.89
CA PRO A 164 13.74 24.54 3.87
C PRO A 164 15.16 24.02 4.10
N PHE A 165 16.14 24.92 4.19
CA PHE A 165 17.55 24.53 4.34
C PHE A 165 17.82 23.77 5.64
N ASN A 166 17.14 24.15 6.73
CA ASN A 166 17.23 23.53 8.04
C ASN A 166 16.39 22.25 8.17
N TYR A 167 15.70 21.80 7.10
CA TYR A 167 14.76 20.69 7.20
C TYR A 167 15.39 19.45 7.81
N PHE A 168 16.52 18.95 7.29
CA PHE A 168 17.14 17.74 7.86
C PHE A 168 17.79 17.92 9.22
N ASN A 169 18.31 19.11 9.51
CA ASN A 169 18.95 19.38 10.79
C ASN A 169 17.93 19.55 11.92
N SER A 170 16.71 19.99 11.58
CA SER A 170 15.62 20.22 12.52
C SER A 170 14.55 19.12 12.49
N CYS A 171 14.51 18.31 11.42
CA CYS A 171 13.65 17.15 11.31
C CYS A 171 14.09 16.11 12.33
N LYS A 172 13.22 15.85 13.30
CA LYS A 172 13.35 14.65 14.12
C LYS A 172 12.85 13.50 13.27
N ILE A 173 13.77 12.83 12.59
CA ILE A 173 13.46 11.57 11.90
C ILE A 173 13.11 10.59 13.02
N GLY A 174 11.84 10.21 13.10
CA GLY A 174 11.39 9.15 13.99
C GLY A 174 11.97 7.80 13.59
N ASP A 175 11.65 6.77 14.34
CA ASP A 175 12.12 5.42 14.02
C ASP A 175 11.65 5.00 12.63
N ILE A 176 12.59 4.51 11.82
CA ILE A 176 12.30 3.92 10.51
C ILE A 176 11.65 2.56 10.76
N GLN A 177 10.35 2.49 10.53
CA GLN A 177 9.57 1.29 10.74
C GLN A 177 9.50 0.50 9.45
N GLY A 178 10.12 -0.69 9.45
CA GLY A 178 9.91 -1.68 8.40
C GLY A 178 8.68 -2.50 8.74
N ILE A 179 7.68 -2.43 7.88
CA ILE A 179 6.38 -3.10 8.03
C ILE A 179 6.09 -3.97 6.81
N TYR A 180 5.59 -5.17 7.05
CA TYR A 180 4.91 -5.96 6.05
C TYR A 180 3.44 -5.57 6.02
N VAL A 181 3.02 -5.01 4.88
CA VAL A 181 1.65 -4.59 4.64
C VAL A 181 0.89 -5.73 3.97
N PRO A 182 -0.34 -6.05 4.41
CA PRO A 182 -1.17 -7.08 3.79
C PRO A 182 -1.77 -6.61 2.47
N TYR A 183 -1.75 -7.48 1.46
CA TYR A 183 -2.32 -7.26 0.13
C TYR A 183 -3.14 -8.46 -0.33
N TRP A 184 -4.24 -8.19 -1.02
CA TRP A 184 -4.96 -9.15 -1.85
C TRP A 184 -4.42 -9.10 -3.27
N LEU A 185 -4.05 -10.26 -3.81
CA LEU A 185 -3.63 -10.40 -5.20
C LEU A 185 -4.77 -10.99 -6.01
N PHE A 186 -5.54 -10.13 -6.67
CA PHE A 186 -6.66 -10.55 -7.50
C PHE A 186 -6.18 -11.00 -8.88
N SER A 187 -6.59 -12.19 -9.29
CA SER A 187 -6.33 -12.72 -10.62
C SER A 187 -7.65 -13.06 -11.30
N SER A 188 -7.82 -12.67 -12.55
CA SER A 188 -9.04 -12.98 -13.29
C SER A 188 -8.80 -12.90 -14.80
N LYS A 189 -9.52 -13.73 -15.54
CA LYS A 189 -9.62 -13.59 -17.00
C LYS A 189 -10.81 -12.71 -17.32
N ILE A 190 -10.59 -11.61 -18.01
CA ILE A 190 -11.65 -10.74 -18.52
C ILE A 190 -11.95 -11.19 -19.93
N ALA A 191 -13.19 -11.56 -20.21
CA ALA A 191 -13.63 -11.96 -21.54
C ALA A 191 -14.87 -11.21 -21.97
N GLY A 192 -14.94 -10.85 -23.25
CA GLY A 192 -16.12 -10.16 -23.77
C GLY A 192 -15.87 -9.38 -25.04
N SER A 193 -16.71 -8.36 -25.24
CA SER A 193 -16.63 -7.47 -26.41
C SER A 193 -16.78 -6.00 -26.03
N VAL A 194 -16.10 -5.14 -26.78
CA VAL A 194 -16.14 -3.68 -26.65
C VAL A 194 -16.52 -3.07 -27.99
N THR A 195 -17.41 -2.09 -27.94
CA THR A 195 -17.79 -1.25 -29.09
C THR A 195 -17.07 0.08 -28.98
N ILE A 196 -16.23 0.38 -29.96
CA ILE A 196 -15.41 1.59 -30.03
C ILE A 196 -15.93 2.45 -31.18
N HIS A 197 -16.23 3.70 -30.88
CA HIS A 197 -16.45 4.74 -31.87
C HIS A 197 -15.07 5.29 -32.27
N GLY A 198 -14.67 5.06 -33.52
CA GLY A 198 -13.44 5.61 -34.08
C GLY A 198 -13.74 6.73 -35.08
N GLU A 199 -13.11 7.89 -34.90
CA GLU A 199 -13.17 8.97 -35.88
C GLU A 199 -11.85 9.08 -36.63
N LYS A 200 -11.93 9.27 -37.94
CA LYS A 200 -10.78 9.58 -38.79
C LYS A 200 -11.01 10.92 -39.44
N SER A 201 -10.33 11.94 -38.95
CA SER A 201 -10.39 13.31 -39.48
C SER A 201 -9.18 13.59 -40.37
N LYS A 202 -9.45 14.20 -41.53
CA LYS A 202 -8.42 14.71 -42.44
C LYS A 202 -8.74 16.17 -42.75
N THR A 203 -7.84 17.06 -42.37
CA THR A 203 -7.92 18.49 -42.70
C THR A 203 -7.13 18.74 -43.97
N SER A 204 -7.77 19.35 -44.96
CA SER A 204 -7.12 19.79 -46.20
C SER A 204 -7.13 21.31 -46.24
N TYR A 205 -5.98 21.90 -46.58
CA TYR A 205 -5.79 23.34 -46.68
C TYR A 205 -5.79 23.77 -48.14
N SER A 206 -6.58 24.78 -48.46
CA SER A 206 -6.57 25.53 -49.73
C SER A 206 -6.16 26.97 -49.45
N THR A 207 -5.78 27.71 -50.48
CA THR A 207 -5.22 29.07 -50.41
C THR A 207 -6.12 30.09 -49.68
N SER A 208 -7.43 29.82 -49.58
CA SER A 208 -8.41 30.71 -48.94
C SER A 208 -9.39 30.01 -47.97
N SER A 209 -9.29 28.69 -47.78
CA SER A 209 -10.18 27.95 -46.87
C SER A 209 -9.54 26.64 -46.39
N TYR A 210 -10.01 26.13 -45.26
CA TYR A 210 -9.70 24.78 -44.80
C TYR A 210 -10.98 23.95 -44.75
N THR A 211 -10.89 22.66 -45.08
CA THR A 211 -12.00 21.72 -44.99
C THR A 211 -11.57 20.49 -44.19
N THR A 212 -12.32 20.17 -43.14
CA THR A 212 -12.10 18.98 -42.32
C THR A 212 -13.15 17.93 -42.69
N ARG A 213 -12.70 16.79 -43.20
CA ARG A 213 -13.57 15.62 -43.41
C ARG A 213 -13.37 14.65 -42.25
N THR A 214 -14.42 14.42 -41.47
CA THR A 214 -14.45 13.41 -40.40
C THR A 214 -15.25 12.20 -40.87
N SER A 215 -14.63 11.03 -40.87
CA SER A 215 -15.31 9.75 -41.12
C SER A 215 -15.45 8.99 -39.81
N VAL A 216 -16.68 8.57 -39.52
CA VAL A 216 -17.06 7.88 -38.28
C VAL A 216 -17.17 6.38 -38.55
N TYR A 217 -16.60 5.57 -37.66
CA TYR A 217 -16.60 4.11 -37.74
C TYR A 217 -17.05 3.52 -36.40
N ALA A 218 -17.91 2.50 -36.46
CA ALA A 218 -18.25 1.66 -35.32
C ALA A 218 -17.39 0.39 -35.38
N LEU A 219 -16.46 0.26 -34.45
CA LEU A 219 -15.56 -0.89 -34.34
C LEU A 219 -16.06 -1.81 -33.25
N LYS A 220 -16.04 -3.11 -33.52
CA LYS A 220 -16.33 -4.12 -32.51
C LYS A 220 -15.07 -4.95 -32.29
N ARG A 221 -14.57 -4.95 -31.06
CA ARG A 221 -13.45 -5.79 -30.63
C ARG A 221 -13.99 -6.82 -29.67
N SER A 222 -13.56 -8.07 -29.83
CA SER A 222 -13.89 -9.16 -28.92
C SER A 222 -12.62 -9.92 -28.61
N GLY A 223 -12.50 -10.40 -27.38
CA GLY A 223 -11.32 -11.12 -26.97
C GLY A 223 -11.32 -11.39 -25.48
N SER A 224 -10.17 -11.80 -24.99
CA SER A 224 -9.93 -11.98 -23.57
C SER A 224 -8.58 -11.41 -23.16
N LEU A 225 -8.53 -10.85 -21.96
CA LEU A 225 -7.34 -10.38 -21.29
C LEU A 225 -7.20 -11.15 -19.98
N GLU A 226 -6.02 -11.63 -19.68
CA GLU A 226 -5.73 -12.21 -18.37
C GLU A 226 -4.99 -11.18 -17.53
N ILE A 227 -5.51 -10.91 -16.33
CA ILE A 227 -4.85 -10.09 -15.33
C ILE A 227 -4.47 -11.01 -14.18
N SER A 228 -3.17 -11.09 -13.90
CA SER A 228 -2.63 -11.93 -12.84
C SER A 228 -2.09 -11.05 -11.73
N ARG A 229 -2.44 -11.37 -10.48
CA ARG A 229 -1.91 -10.78 -9.25
C ARG A 229 -1.98 -9.25 -9.19
N LEU A 230 -3.13 -8.68 -9.54
CA LEU A 230 -3.41 -7.27 -9.27
C LEU A 230 -3.39 -7.03 -7.75
N PRO A 231 -2.46 -6.23 -7.21
CA PRO A 231 -2.44 -5.90 -5.79
C PRO A 231 -3.58 -4.96 -5.43
N VAL A 232 -4.20 -5.20 -4.27
CA VAL A 232 -4.99 -4.22 -3.54
C VAL A 232 -4.62 -4.35 -2.08
N ASP A 233 -4.25 -3.25 -1.44
CA ASP A 233 -3.89 -3.26 -0.02
C ASP A 233 -5.10 -3.67 0.83
N ALA A 234 -4.83 -4.43 1.89
CA ALA A 234 -5.84 -5.02 2.75
C ALA A 234 -5.81 -4.42 4.17
N SER A 235 -5.43 -3.15 4.27
CA SER A 235 -5.16 -2.43 5.51
C SER A 235 -5.87 -1.07 5.55
N VAL A 236 -6.96 -0.96 6.31
CA VAL A 236 -7.72 0.29 6.49
C VAL A 236 -6.90 1.41 7.15
N LYS A 237 -5.88 1.06 7.95
CA LYS A 237 -5.06 2.05 8.68
C LYS A 237 -4.11 2.85 7.78
N ILE A 238 -3.76 2.31 6.62
CA ILE A 238 -2.75 2.88 5.73
C ILE A 238 -3.48 3.54 4.56
N ASP A 239 -3.01 4.71 4.17
CA ASP A 239 -3.64 5.46 3.09
C ASP A 239 -3.41 4.79 1.72
N ASN A 240 -4.50 4.54 1.00
CA ASN A 240 -4.49 3.86 -0.30
C ASN A 240 -3.67 4.63 -1.33
N GLU A 241 -3.77 5.96 -1.38
CA GLU A 241 -3.02 6.79 -2.34
C GLU A 241 -1.51 6.67 -2.11
N MET A 242 -1.09 6.64 -0.85
CA MET A 242 0.31 6.39 -0.47
C MET A 242 0.79 5.00 -0.89
N MET A 243 -0.01 3.95 -0.70
CA MET A 243 0.33 2.58 -1.09
C MET A 243 0.38 2.40 -2.61
N ASP A 244 -0.62 2.89 -3.32
CA ASP A 244 -0.67 2.85 -4.79
C ASP A 244 0.51 3.62 -5.39
N SER A 245 0.97 4.68 -4.72
CA SER A 245 2.09 5.50 -5.19
C SER A 245 3.47 4.84 -5.03
N ILE A 246 3.66 3.91 -4.09
CA ILE A 246 4.95 3.23 -3.88
C ILE A 246 5.15 2.03 -4.83
N GLU A 247 4.13 1.65 -5.59
CA GLU A 247 4.21 0.68 -6.68
C GLU A 247 5.07 1.19 -7.86
N PRO A 248 5.70 0.33 -8.67
CA PRO A 248 5.54 -1.12 -8.72
C PRO A 248 6.45 -1.88 -7.76
N PHE A 249 5.96 -3.02 -7.27
CA PHE A 249 6.79 -4.08 -6.72
C PHE A 249 7.21 -5.06 -7.83
N ASP A 250 8.33 -5.74 -7.62
CA ASP A 250 8.83 -6.80 -8.48
C ASP A 250 8.29 -8.15 -7.99
N TYR A 251 7.16 -8.57 -8.60
CA TYR A 251 6.47 -9.82 -8.32
C TYR A 251 7.25 -11.07 -8.71
N SER A 252 8.33 -10.95 -9.52
CA SER A 252 9.17 -12.11 -9.84
C SER A 252 9.93 -12.64 -8.63
N LYS A 253 10.07 -11.81 -7.59
CA LYS A 253 10.76 -12.13 -6.33
C LYS A 253 9.80 -12.55 -5.21
N ILE A 254 8.53 -12.78 -5.53
CA ILE A 254 7.55 -13.28 -4.57
C ILE A 254 7.90 -14.74 -4.20
N THR A 255 7.84 -15.06 -2.93
CA THR A 255 8.11 -16.40 -2.41
C THR A 255 6.93 -16.90 -1.59
N GLU A 256 6.89 -18.21 -1.32
CA GLU A 256 5.96 -18.75 -0.34
C GLU A 256 6.21 -18.09 1.03
N PHE A 257 5.14 -17.90 1.78
CA PHE A 257 5.23 -17.27 3.09
C PHE A 257 6.03 -18.14 4.08
N ASP A 258 7.06 -17.53 4.64
CA ASP A 258 7.86 -18.06 5.74
C ASP A 258 7.93 -17.00 6.85
N SER A 259 7.59 -17.40 8.08
CA SER A 259 7.58 -16.50 9.24
C SER A 259 8.95 -15.89 9.55
N LYS A 260 10.05 -16.53 9.12
CA LYS A 260 11.41 -16.04 9.33
C LYS A 260 11.67 -14.69 8.64
N TYR A 261 10.97 -14.39 7.54
CA TYR A 261 11.07 -13.09 6.88
C TYR A 261 10.52 -11.93 7.72
N LEU A 262 9.67 -12.21 8.72
CA LEU A 262 9.12 -11.21 9.64
C LEU A 262 10.10 -10.86 10.76
N ALA A 263 11.19 -11.61 10.93
CA ALA A 263 12.15 -11.38 12.00
C ALA A 263 12.80 -9.99 11.85
N GLY A 264 12.50 -9.07 12.77
CA GLY A 264 12.99 -7.69 12.75
C GLY A 264 12.04 -6.68 12.09
N PHE A 265 10.87 -7.13 11.64
CA PHE A 265 9.87 -6.32 10.95
C PHE A 265 8.51 -6.43 11.63
N LEU A 266 7.74 -5.34 11.55
CA LEU A 266 6.36 -5.33 12.02
C LEU A 266 5.47 -5.95 10.93
N ALA A 267 4.38 -6.61 11.32
CA ALA A 267 3.38 -7.07 10.38
C ALA A 267 2.01 -7.06 11.05
N ASP A 268 1.03 -6.49 10.36
CA ASP A 268 -0.38 -6.68 10.69
C ASP A 268 -0.98 -7.65 9.64
N ARG A 269 -1.92 -8.48 10.09
CA ARG A 269 -2.80 -9.24 9.21
C ARG A 269 -3.81 -8.28 8.56
N PHE A 270 -4.47 -8.74 7.49
CA PHE A 270 -5.53 -7.94 6.85
C PHE A 270 -6.65 -7.57 7.84
N ASP A 271 -7.16 -6.35 7.72
CA ASP A 271 -8.35 -5.87 8.43
C ASP A 271 -9.50 -5.52 7.48
N SER A 272 -9.24 -5.51 6.16
CA SER A 272 -10.26 -5.47 5.10
C SER A 272 -10.35 -6.82 4.38
N PRO A 273 -11.51 -7.51 4.41
CA PRO A 273 -11.70 -8.76 3.68
C PRO A 273 -11.75 -8.52 2.16
N PRO A 274 -11.40 -9.50 1.32
CA PRO A 274 -11.31 -9.28 -0.12
C PRO A 274 -12.67 -9.06 -0.78
N ASP A 275 -13.77 -9.55 -0.19
CA ASP A 275 -15.12 -9.22 -0.68
C ASP A 275 -15.40 -7.71 -0.58
N ALA A 276 -14.79 -7.00 0.38
CA ALA A 276 -14.89 -5.54 0.52
C ALA A 276 -14.01 -4.80 -0.51
N GLU A 277 -12.85 -5.36 -0.85
CA GLU A 277 -11.91 -4.76 -1.82
C GLU A 277 -12.20 -5.15 -3.29
N LEU A 278 -13.02 -6.18 -3.52
CA LEU A 278 -13.36 -6.68 -4.84
C LEU A 278 -13.90 -5.60 -5.80
N PRO A 279 -14.80 -4.67 -5.38
CA PRO A 279 -15.26 -3.61 -6.27
C PRO A 279 -14.14 -2.69 -6.77
N ARG A 280 -13.18 -2.33 -5.89
CA ARG A 280 -12.00 -1.52 -6.25
C ARG A 280 -11.12 -2.28 -7.25
N ALA A 281 -10.85 -3.55 -6.97
CA ALA A 281 -10.07 -4.41 -7.86
C ALA A 281 -10.74 -4.56 -9.23
N GLN A 282 -12.07 -4.80 -9.25
CA GLN A 282 -12.86 -4.96 -10.47
C GLN A 282 -12.85 -3.67 -11.31
N GLN A 283 -13.01 -2.51 -10.69
CA GLN A 283 -12.97 -1.23 -11.41
C GLN A 283 -11.62 -1.03 -12.12
N PHE A 284 -10.52 -1.32 -11.42
CA PHE A 284 -9.18 -1.24 -12.02
C PHE A 284 -9.00 -2.27 -13.14
N MET A 285 -9.39 -3.53 -12.91
CA MET A 285 -9.31 -4.58 -13.92
C MET A 285 -10.08 -4.22 -15.20
N MET A 286 -11.28 -3.67 -15.06
CA MET A 286 -12.10 -3.23 -16.20
C MET A 286 -11.48 -2.04 -16.93
N SER A 287 -10.95 -1.04 -16.23
CA SER A 287 -10.31 0.11 -16.88
C SER A 287 -9.04 -0.28 -17.65
N VAL A 288 -8.25 -1.22 -17.11
CA VAL A 288 -7.11 -1.80 -17.82
C VAL A 288 -7.57 -2.56 -19.06
N ALA A 289 -8.62 -3.39 -18.94
CA ALA A 289 -9.16 -4.12 -20.09
C ALA A 289 -9.64 -3.18 -21.19
N GLU A 290 -10.42 -2.16 -20.85
CA GLU A 290 -10.89 -1.12 -21.76
C GLU A 290 -9.73 -0.43 -22.48
N SER A 291 -8.72 0.03 -21.72
CA SER A 291 -7.53 0.66 -22.29
C SER A 291 -6.78 -0.26 -23.25
N LYS A 292 -6.66 -1.56 -22.92
CA LYS A 292 -6.02 -2.55 -23.80
C LYS A 292 -6.84 -2.82 -25.06
N PHE A 293 -8.16 -2.91 -24.97
CA PHE A 293 -9.04 -3.07 -26.14
C PHE A 293 -9.00 -1.84 -27.04
N ASP A 294 -9.03 -0.63 -26.48
CA ASP A 294 -8.91 0.63 -27.23
C ASP A 294 -7.59 0.70 -28.00
N GLY A 295 -6.49 0.30 -27.37
CA GLY A 295 -5.17 0.19 -28.01
C GLY A 295 -5.10 -0.78 -29.21
N THR A 296 -6.10 -1.64 -29.41
CA THR A 296 -6.20 -2.51 -30.61
C THR A 296 -6.85 -1.84 -31.82
N ALA A 297 -7.23 -0.57 -31.72
CA ALA A 297 -7.76 0.23 -32.82
C ALA A 297 -6.77 1.32 -33.29
N PRO A 298 -5.54 0.98 -33.73
CA PRO A 298 -4.64 1.97 -34.29
C PRO A 298 -5.18 2.49 -35.63
N GLY A 299 -4.93 3.77 -35.94
CA GLY A 299 -5.24 4.37 -37.25
C GLY A 299 -6.47 5.28 -37.29
N TYR A 300 -7.08 5.57 -36.15
CA TYR A 300 -8.12 6.58 -35.95
C TYR A 300 -7.51 7.83 -35.27
N THR A 301 -8.05 9.01 -35.56
CA THR A 301 -7.63 10.27 -34.94
C THR A 301 -8.08 10.35 -33.49
N SER A 302 -9.28 9.84 -33.20
CA SER A 302 -9.80 9.69 -31.84
C SER A 302 -10.60 8.40 -31.74
N THR A 303 -10.57 7.80 -30.56
CA THR A 303 -11.36 6.61 -30.22
C THR A 303 -12.11 6.88 -28.92
N CYS A 304 -13.31 6.34 -28.80
CA CYS A 304 -14.11 6.41 -27.59
C CYS A 304 -14.90 5.10 -27.43
N ILE A 305 -14.81 4.48 -26.26
CA ILE A 305 -15.60 3.29 -25.94
C ILE A 305 -17.05 3.74 -25.69
N THR A 306 -17.97 3.20 -26.48
CA THR A 306 -19.41 3.53 -26.40
C THR A 306 -20.24 2.46 -25.71
N GLY A 307 -19.68 1.27 -25.56
CA GLY A 307 -20.30 0.18 -24.81
C GLY A 307 -19.32 -0.97 -24.63
N ASN A 308 -19.44 -1.67 -23.51
CA ASN A 308 -18.69 -2.86 -23.22
C ASN A 308 -19.65 -3.96 -22.73
N ASN A 309 -19.26 -5.21 -22.91
CA ASN A 309 -19.85 -6.37 -22.24
C ASN A 309 -18.67 -7.26 -21.85
N LEU A 310 -17.92 -6.78 -20.86
CA LEU A 310 -16.75 -7.45 -20.31
C LEU A 310 -17.14 -8.12 -19.00
N ASN A 311 -16.76 -9.38 -18.85
CA ASN A 311 -17.07 -10.16 -17.66
C ASN A 311 -15.79 -10.76 -17.08
N LEU A 312 -15.71 -10.78 -15.75
CA LEU A 312 -14.68 -11.51 -15.03
C LEU A 312 -15.01 -13.02 -15.08
N VAL A 313 -14.01 -13.82 -15.41
CA VAL A 313 -14.09 -15.27 -15.55
C VAL A 313 -13.03 -15.87 -14.63
N ASN A 314 -13.46 -16.82 -13.78
CA ASN A 314 -12.62 -17.52 -12.81
C ASN A 314 -11.81 -16.58 -11.90
N PRO A 315 -12.46 -15.70 -11.11
CA PRO A 315 -11.75 -14.84 -10.18
C PRO A 315 -11.05 -15.68 -9.09
N GLY A 316 -9.76 -15.43 -8.91
CA GLY A 316 -8.93 -15.98 -7.84
C GLY A 316 -8.36 -14.86 -6.97
N VAL A 317 -8.06 -15.20 -5.72
CA VAL A 317 -7.45 -14.27 -4.76
C VAL A 317 -6.38 -15.00 -3.96
N GLU A 318 -5.20 -14.39 -3.85
CA GLU A 318 -4.10 -14.84 -2.99
C GLU A 318 -3.82 -13.78 -1.93
N TYR A 319 -3.47 -14.19 -0.70
CA TYR A 319 -3.06 -13.29 0.36
C TYR A 319 -1.52 -13.12 0.37
N ALA A 320 -1.03 -11.89 0.29
CA ALA A 320 0.40 -11.60 0.28
C ALA A 320 0.81 -10.52 1.30
N LEU A 321 2.08 -10.54 1.69
CA LEU A 321 2.71 -9.50 2.52
C LEU A 321 3.80 -8.77 1.73
N PHE A 322 3.70 -7.44 1.65
CA PHE A 322 4.66 -6.60 0.90
C PHE A 322 5.51 -5.72 1.82
N PRO A 323 6.80 -5.53 1.50
CA PRO A 323 7.74 -4.83 2.36
C PRO A 323 7.65 -3.33 2.15
N VAL A 324 7.30 -2.57 3.19
CA VAL A 324 7.18 -1.12 3.16
C VAL A 324 7.95 -0.52 4.34
N TYR A 325 8.65 0.58 4.09
CA TYR A 325 9.19 1.42 5.16
C TYR A 325 8.31 2.64 5.35
N LEU A 326 7.88 2.87 6.58
CA LEU A 326 7.19 4.09 6.99
C LEU A 326 8.12 4.92 7.86
N VAL A 327 8.21 6.21 7.54
CA VAL A 327 9.04 7.16 8.27
C VAL A 327 8.20 8.39 8.60
N ASN A 328 8.18 8.75 9.88
CA ASN A 328 7.56 9.98 10.35
C ASN A 328 8.67 11.00 10.64
N CYS A 329 8.51 12.22 10.14
CA CYS A 329 9.39 13.35 10.43
C CYS A 329 8.58 14.49 11.02
N GLU A 330 8.99 15.00 12.18
CA GLU A 330 8.41 16.22 12.74
C GLU A 330 9.25 17.44 12.36
N PHE A 331 8.62 18.44 11.75
CA PHE A 331 9.24 19.70 11.38
C PHE A 331 8.27 20.87 11.60
N GLU A 332 8.71 21.89 12.34
CA GLU A 332 7.90 23.09 12.67
C GLU A 332 6.50 22.77 13.23
N GLY A 333 6.40 21.73 14.07
CA GLY A 333 5.13 21.30 14.68
C GLY A 333 4.18 20.54 13.75
N LYS A 334 4.63 20.18 12.53
CA LYS A 334 3.88 19.34 11.59
C LYS A 334 4.59 18.01 11.39
N THR A 335 3.81 16.93 11.36
CA THR A 335 4.31 15.59 11.04
C THR A 335 4.18 15.34 9.54
N TYR A 336 5.29 14.99 8.91
CA TYR A 336 5.37 14.55 7.52
C TYR A 336 5.59 13.04 7.49
N ARG A 337 4.82 12.34 6.67
CA ARG A 337 4.85 10.88 6.53
C ARG A 337 5.46 10.51 5.19
N TYR A 338 6.38 9.55 5.22
CA TYR A 338 7.05 9.01 4.06
C TYR A 338 6.83 7.52 3.98
N ALA A 339 6.52 7.03 2.78
CA ALA A 339 6.48 5.62 2.46
C ALA A 339 7.54 5.30 1.42
N ILE A 340 8.25 4.20 1.64
CA ILE A 340 9.31 3.74 0.76
C ILE A 340 9.09 2.26 0.48
N ASN A 341 9.10 1.90 -0.79
CA ASN A 341 9.06 0.51 -1.21
C ASN A 341 10.30 -0.23 -0.70
N GLY A 342 10.12 -1.23 0.16
CA GLY A 342 11.21 -1.97 0.81
C GLY A 342 12.00 -2.90 -0.11
N GLN A 343 11.59 -2.99 -1.39
CA GLN A 343 12.26 -3.77 -2.42
C GLN A 343 12.92 -2.89 -3.50
N THR A 344 12.20 -1.89 -4.01
CA THR A 344 12.67 -1.04 -5.13
C THR A 344 13.26 0.28 -4.67
N GLY A 345 12.91 0.75 -3.47
CA GLY A 345 13.36 2.03 -2.93
C GLY A 345 12.56 3.22 -3.46
N LYS A 346 11.48 2.98 -4.22
CA LYS A 346 10.59 4.05 -4.66
C LYS A 346 10.06 4.79 -3.44
N PHE A 347 10.24 6.11 -3.45
CA PHE A 347 9.88 7.00 -2.34
C PHE A 347 8.63 7.80 -2.67
N VAL A 348 7.74 7.94 -1.68
CA VAL A 348 6.54 8.78 -1.71
C VAL A 348 6.41 9.54 -0.41
N GLY A 349 6.00 10.79 -0.50
CA GLY A 349 5.55 11.59 0.64
C GLY A 349 5.87 13.06 0.49
N ASP A 350 5.29 13.84 1.39
CA ASP A 350 5.27 15.30 1.27
C ASP A 350 6.41 15.96 2.03
N PHE A 351 7.02 16.95 1.39
CA PHE A 351 8.03 17.79 2.00
C PHE A 351 7.46 19.16 2.36
N PRO A 352 7.94 19.79 3.46
CA PRO A 352 7.63 21.19 3.71
C PRO A 352 8.13 22.07 2.56
N VAL A 353 7.33 23.09 2.25
CA VAL A 353 7.68 24.08 1.24
C VAL A 353 8.12 25.36 1.96
N SER A 354 9.35 25.80 1.70
CA SER A 354 9.86 27.06 2.23
C SER A 354 9.12 28.24 1.59
N ALA A 355 8.33 28.97 2.38
CA ALA A 355 7.59 30.15 1.92
C ALA A 355 8.52 31.23 1.32
N LYS A 356 9.72 31.43 1.91
CA LYS A 356 10.72 32.38 1.41
C LYS A 356 11.22 31.98 0.01
N LYS A 357 11.61 30.71 -0.17
CA LYS A 357 12.06 30.21 -1.48
C LYS A 357 10.94 30.22 -2.51
N LYS A 358 9.71 29.86 -2.10
CA LYS A 358 8.52 29.93 -2.96
C LYS A 358 8.29 31.36 -3.45
N ARG A 359 8.24 32.35 -2.55
CA ARG A 359 8.06 33.77 -2.88
C ARG A 359 9.16 34.30 -3.81
N PHE A 360 10.41 33.96 -3.53
CA PHE A 360 11.54 34.33 -4.38
C PHE A 360 11.41 33.74 -5.79
N LEU A 361 11.11 32.44 -5.90
CA LEU A 361 10.96 31.78 -7.19
C LEU A 361 9.77 32.33 -7.98
N THR A 362 8.64 32.59 -7.31
CA THR A 362 7.48 33.23 -7.97
C THR A 362 7.83 34.63 -8.43
N ALA A 363 8.49 35.45 -7.61
CA ALA A 363 8.89 36.79 -8.00
C ALA A 363 9.83 36.78 -9.22
N LEU A 364 10.82 35.90 -9.22
CA LEU A 364 11.74 35.75 -10.35
C LEU A 364 11.00 35.36 -11.65
N SER A 365 10.01 34.46 -11.55
CA SER A 365 9.20 34.03 -12.69
C SER A 365 8.37 35.16 -13.31
N PHE A 366 7.99 36.19 -12.55
CA PHE A 366 7.28 37.36 -13.07
C PHE A 366 8.23 38.49 -13.49
N MET A 367 9.30 38.72 -12.72
CA MET A 367 10.23 39.82 -12.94
C MET A 367 11.06 39.62 -14.21
N ILE A 368 11.56 38.41 -14.49
CA ILE A 368 12.36 38.14 -15.70
C ILE A 368 11.60 38.46 -17.00
N PRO A 369 10.41 37.88 -17.27
CA PRO A 369 9.69 38.19 -18.51
C PRO A 369 9.23 39.64 -18.56
N PHE A 370 8.88 40.26 -17.43
CA PHE A 370 8.54 41.67 -17.37
C PHE A 370 9.72 42.57 -17.76
N SER A 371 10.92 42.30 -17.23
CA SER A 371 12.14 43.04 -17.59
C SER A 371 12.52 42.87 -19.06
N ILE A 372 12.36 41.66 -19.62
CA ILE A 372 12.61 41.39 -21.04
C ILE A 372 11.61 42.16 -21.91
N LEU A 373 10.32 42.09 -21.60
CA LEU A 373 9.27 42.81 -22.32
C LEU A 373 9.49 44.33 -22.26
N TYR A 374 9.82 44.85 -21.09
CA TYR A 374 10.11 46.27 -20.91
C TYR A 374 11.34 46.71 -21.72
N GLY A 375 12.41 45.90 -21.74
CA GLY A 375 13.58 46.15 -22.57
C GLY A 375 13.27 46.16 -24.08
N ILE A 376 12.41 45.25 -24.55
CA ILE A 376 11.92 45.23 -25.93
C ILE A 376 11.11 46.50 -26.26
N LEU A 377 10.21 46.91 -25.36
CA LEU A 377 9.41 48.12 -25.54
C LEU A 377 10.27 49.38 -25.61
N LEU A 378 11.28 49.50 -24.73
CA LEU A 378 12.23 50.61 -24.77
C LEU A 378 13.06 50.60 -26.06
N PHE A 379 13.51 49.43 -26.52
CA PHE A 379 14.23 49.31 -27.78
C PHE A 379 13.36 49.76 -28.96
N ILE A 380 12.08 49.35 -29.00
CA ILE A 380 11.15 49.81 -30.03
C ILE A 380 11.00 51.33 -29.99
N GLN A 381 10.79 51.95 -28.82
CA GLN A 381 10.64 53.40 -28.70
C GLN A 381 11.88 54.22 -29.11
N ILE A 382 13.08 53.65 -29.04
CA ILE A 382 14.32 54.36 -29.37
C ILE A 382 14.64 54.27 -30.87
N PHE A 383 14.29 53.15 -31.52
CA PHE A 383 14.71 52.83 -32.89
C PHE A 383 13.59 52.89 -33.94
N PHE A 384 12.33 52.99 -33.53
CA PHE A 384 11.15 53.18 -34.38
C PHE A 384 10.28 54.30 -33.81
#